data_AF-A0A971QEU4-F1
#
_entry.id   AF-A0A971QEU4-F1
#
_cell.length_a   1.000
_cell.length_b   1.000
_cell.length_c   1.000
_cell.angle_alpha   90.00
_cell.angle_beta   90.00
_cell.angle_gamma   90.00
#
_symmetry.space_group_name_H-M   'P 1'
#
loop_
_entity.id
_entity.type
_entity.pdbx_description
1 polymer ?
#
loop_
_entity_poly.entity_id
_entity_poly.type
_entity_poly.pdbx_seq_one_letter_code
_entity_poly.pdbx_strand_id
1 'polypeptide(L)'
;MFRVVAEGDAAYTGWDMDRSGDTPEPSEASLSTSAEDIGLRCLNCDYNLTGLADNRCPECNTPFDPDLMRRMLAGEPFPVPIWDDPSQGGLLVRFFRVCWMTWFRPTEFARQMPWRFDARSALSYWITVRIAVILITLLGSLASVDVTDSLSLGIGLFIFAVASLATIIGSILCEGALAVLLGGMVRNRLAPHSTPPTSLSWWYMLSYYSGFLILTVSYLPVRLLIGWVAGQSAGYQFIVYSSMCGWIVGMLLWWSLCIERAIGVRVPQGGNLRLVQAFIPVIALASVAIGWLMACGCCGDFVLP
;
A
#
# COMPACT_ATOMS: atom_id res chain seq x y z
N MET A 1 -14.83 14.10 -20.05
CA MET A 1 -15.52 15.38 -19.73
C MET A 1 -16.69 15.04 -18.81
N PHE A 2 -16.44 14.93 -17.50
CA PHE A 2 -17.45 14.51 -16.53
C PHE A 2 -17.91 15.70 -15.70
N ARG A 3 -19.23 15.85 -15.62
CA ARG A 3 -19.96 16.94 -14.98
C ARG A 3 -19.89 16.74 -13.46
N VAL A 4 -19.15 17.62 -12.79
CA VAL A 4 -19.17 17.76 -11.32
C VAL A 4 -20.56 18.25 -10.94
N VAL A 5 -21.30 17.43 -10.19
CA VAL A 5 -22.56 17.85 -9.55
C VAL A 5 -22.15 18.64 -8.32
N ALA A 6 -22.37 19.95 -8.36
CA ALA A 6 -22.19 20.84 -7.22
C ALA A 6 -23.31 20.57 -6.21
N GLU A 7 -22.91 20.21 -5.00
CA GLU A 7 -23.78 19.93 -3.86
C GLU A 7 -24.09 21.25 -3.13
N GLY A 8 -25.36 21.41 -2.77
CA GLY A 8 -26.00 22.68 -2.45
C GLY A 8 -25.48 23.42 -1.23
N ASP A 9 -25.58 24.75 -1.34
CA ASP A 9 -25.42 25.75 -0.30
C ASP A 9 -26.41 25.50 0.86
N ALA A 10 -25.90 25.02 1.99
CA ALA A 10 -26.64 25.05 3.26
C ALA A 10 -26.32 26.36 3.99
N ALA A 11 -27.27 27.29 3.91
CA ALA A 11 -27.29 28.55 4.63
C ALA A 11 -27.19 28.33 6.16
N TYR A 12 -26.11 28.81 6.76
CA TYR A 12 -25.97 28.91 8.21
C TYR A 12 -26.50 30.27 8.66
N THR A 13 -27.77 30.32 9.03
CA THR A 13 -28.41 31.52 9.60
C THR A 13 -28.11 31.61 11.09
N GLY A 14 -27.39 32.67 11.45
CA GLY A 14 -27.64 33.57 12.60
C GLY A 14 -28.02 32.96 13.95
N TRP A 15 -27.08 33.06 14.90
CA TRP A 15 -27.39 33.19 16.33
C TRP A 15 -26.59 34.36 16.90
N ASP A 16 -27.18 35.56 16.79
CA ASP A 16 -26.85 36.67 17.67
C ASP A 16 -27.43 36.36 19.06
N MET A 17 -26.55 36.16 20.04
CA MET A 17 -26.92 36.25 21.45
C MET A 17 -26.23 37.47 22.06
N ASP A 18 -27.02 38.53 22.23
CA ASP A 18 -26.78 39.58 23.21
C ASP A 18 -26.51 38.96 24.58
N ARG A 19 -25.31 39.20 25.12
CA ARG A 19 -24.97 38.88 26.51
C ARG A 19 -24.26 40.08 27.14
N SER A 20 -25.06 41.06 27.52
CA SER A 20 -24.69 42.13 28.43
C SER A 20 -25.07 41.71 29.86
N GLY A 21 -24.12 41.78 30.80
CA GLY A 21 -24.40 41.61 32.22
C GLY A 21 -23.26 41.00 33.03
N ASP A 22 -22.56 41.89 33.75
CA ASP A 22 -21.88 41.71 35.03
C ASP A 22 -20.72 40.70 35.15
N THR A 23 -19.50 41.24 35.15
CA THR A 23 -18.29 40.57 35.65
C THR A 23 -18.12 40.80 37.16
N PRO A 24 -18.36 39.79 38.03
CA PRO A 24 -17.86 39.81 39.41
C PRO A 24 -16.34 39.61 39.45
N GLU A 25 -15.66 40.34 40.34
CA GLU A 25 -14.23 40.23 40.65
C GLU A 25 -13.83 38.78 41.01
N PRO A 26 -12.78 38.21 40.38
CA PRO A 26 -12.34 36.85 40.67
C PRO A 26 -11.47 36.82 41.93
N SER A 27 -12.05 36.26 43.00
CA SER A 27 -11.36 35.70 44.16
C SER A 27 -10.25 34.73 43.73
N GLU A 28 -9.03 34.92 44.24
CA GLU A 28 -7.82 34.08 44.09
C GLU A 28 -7.97 32.69 44.73
N ALA A 29 -8.99 31.93 44.32
CA ALA A 29 -9.11 30.52 44.64
C ALA A 29 -8.10 29.75 43.78
N SER A 30 -7.05 29.25 44.45
CA SER A 30 -6.11 28.23 44.01
C SER A 30 -6.58 27.44 42.79
N LEU A 31 -6.13 27.88 41.61
CA LEU A 31 -6.33 27.25 40.32
C LEU A 31 -5.48 25.97 40.26
N SER A 32 -5.91 24.92 40.97
CA SER A 32 -5.54 23.57 40.56
C SER A 32 -6.28 23.33 39.26
N THR A 33 -5.68 23.77 38.15
CA THR A 33 -6.14 23.47 36.79
C THR A 33 -6.10 21.96 36.66
N SER A 34 -7.20 21.31 37.05
CA SER A 34 -7.46 19.92 36.70
C SER A 34 -7.32 19.90 35.19
N ALA A 35 -6.23 19.31 34.69
CA ALA A 35 -5.96 19.19 33.27
C ALA A 35 -7.25 18.69 32.64
N GLU A 36 -7.91 19.58 31.89
CA GLU A 36 -9.25 19.37 31.39
C GLU A 36 -9.21 18.06 30.59
N ASP A 37 -10.08 17.11 30.92
CA ASP A 37 -10.07 15.82 30.24
C ASP A 37 -10.47 16.07 28.78
N ILE A 38 -9.47 16.15 27.90
CA ILE A 38 -9.63 16.41 26.46
C ILE A 38 -10.37 15.23 25.80
N GLY A 39 -10.65 14.15 26.55
CA GLY A 39 -11.39 12.98 26.06
C GLY A 39 -10.54 12.12 25.12
N LEU A 40 -9.21 12.23 25.20
CA LEU A 40 -8.30 11.41 24.40
C LEU A 40 -8.38 9.97 24.91
N ARG A 41 -8.97 9.07 24.13
CA ARG A 41 -9.13 7.66 24.51
C ARG A 41 -8.35 6.75 23.58
N CYS A 42 -7.79 5.67 24.13
CA CYS A 42 -7.06 4.69 23.34
C CYS A 42 -8.01 3.97 22.39
N LEU A 43 -7.74 4.03 21.08
CA LEU A 43 -8.57 3.36 20.05
C LEU A 43 -8.67 1.83 20.20
N ASN A 44 -7.78 1.21 21.01
CA ASN A 44 -7.74 -0.24 21.21
C ASN A 44 -8.46 -0.71 22.48
N CYS A 45 -8.38 0.03 23.58
CA CYS A 45 -8.92 -0.39 24.89
C CYS A 45 -9.76 0.69 25.60
N ASP A 46 -9.97 1.83 24.95
CA ASP A 46 -10.74 2.98 25.44
C ASP A 46 -10.21 3.66 26.72
N TYR A 47 -9.00 3.28 27.16
CA TYR A 47 -8.31 3.90 28.28
C TYR A 47 -8.04 5.40 28.04
N ASN A 48 -8.19 6.22 29.08
CA ASN A 48 -7.94 7.67 28.99
C ASN A 48 -6.45 7.95 28.81
N LEU A 49 -6.08 8.56 27.69
CA LEU A 49 -4.73 8.90 27.30
C LEU A 49 -4.31 10.31 27.74
N THR A 50 -5.19 11.08 28.37
CA THR A 50 -4.91 12.44 28.86
C THR A 50 -3.84 12.39 29.98
N GLY A 51 -2.82 13.25 29.86
CA GLY A 51 -1.78 13.43 30.90
C GLY A 51 -0.68 12.37 30.95
N LEU A 52 -0.59 11.47 29.97
CA LEU A 52 0.51 10.51 29.88
C LEU A 52 1.81 11.18 29.42
N ALA A 53 2.92 10.83 30.09
CA ALA A 53 4.26 11.26 29.72
C ALA A 53 4.78 10.54 28.47
N ASP A 54 4.36 9.29 28.27
CA ASP A 54 4.76 8.45 27.13
C ASP A 54 3.62 8.35 26.11
N ASN A 55 3.99 8.34 24.82
CA ASN A 55 3.07 8.14 23.69
C ASN A 55 2.64 6.66 23.53
N ARG A 56 2.32 5.99 24.65
CA ARG A 56 1.91 4.59 24.72
C ARG A 56 0.81 4.44 25.75
N CYS A 57 -0.22 3.66 25.41
CA CYS A 57 -1.28 3.32 26.35
C CYS A 57 -0.73 2.41 27.48
N PRO A 58 -0.96 2.71 28.76
CA PRO A 58 -0.43 1.90 29.87
C PRO A 58 -1.12 0.53 29.96
N GLU A 59 -2.42 0.45 29.62
CA GLU A 59 -3.19 -0.81 29.64
C GLU A 59 -2.77 -1.81 28.56
N CYS A 60 -2.62 -1.36 27.31
CA CYS A 60 -2.41 -2.24 26.17
C CYS A 60 -1.06 -2.05 25.46
N ASN A 61 -0.21 -1.16 25.98
CA ASN A 61 1.09 -0.78 25.41
C ASN A 61 1.02 -0.32 23.93
N THR A 62 -0.15 0.14 23.49
CA THR A 62 -0.36 0.59 22.12
C THR A 62 0.27 1.95 21.92
N PRO A 63 1.25 2.10 21.01
CA PRO A 63 1.77 3.41 20.67
C PRO A 63 0.66 4.22 19.99
N PHE A 64 0.57 5.50 20.33
CA PHE A 64 -0.34 6.43 19.68
C PHE A 64 0.41 7.71 19.31
N ASP A 65 -0.12 8.44 18.33
CA ASP A 65 0.38 9.76 17.97
C ASP A 65 -0.57 10.81 18.58
N PRO A 66 -0.14 11.58 19.60
CA PRO A 66 -0.98 12.58 20.25
C PRO A 66 -1.50 13.64 19.29
N ASP A 67 -0.70 14.02 18.29
CA ASP A 67 -1.08 15.05 17.33
C ASP A 67 -2.20 14.53 16.42
N LEU A 68 -2.06 13.29 15.94
CA LEU A 68 -3.10 12.62 15.16
C LEU A 68 -4.40 12.49 15.97
N MET A 69 -4.33 12.08 17.24
CA MET A 69 -5.51 11.95 18.09
C MET A 69 -6.19 13.29 18.36
N ARG A 70 -5.43 14.36 18.58
CA ARG A 70 -5.98 15.71 18.73
C ARG A 70 -6.71 16.18 17.48
N ARG A 71 -6.16 15.94 16.28
CA ARG A 71 -6.83 16.25 15.01
C ARG A 71 -8.15 15.47 14.86
N MET A 72 -8.14 14.18 15.22
CA MET A 72 -9.38 13.37 15.21
C MET A 72 -10.46 13.96 16.14
N LEU A 73 -10.08 14.36 17.36
CA LEU A 73 -11.01 14.95 18.32
C LEU A 73 -11.51 16.32 17.89
N ALA A 74 -10.66 17.12 17.23
CA ALA A 74 -11.03 18.39 16.62
C ALA A 74 -11.98 18.24 15.41
N GLY A 75 -12.26 17.00 14.98
CA GLY A 75 -13.07 16.74 13.79
C GLY A 75 -12.35 17.12 12.49
N GLU A 76 -11.02 17.28 12.52
CA GLU A 76 -10.27 17.53 11.31
C GLU A 76 -10.39 16.32 10.37
N PRO A 77 -10.54 16.55 9.05
CA PRO A 77 -10.58 15.46 8.10
C PRO A 77 -9.28 14.66 8.16
N PHE A 78 -9.41 13.34 8.13
CA PHE A 78 -8.26 12.46 8.03
C PHE A 78 -7.41 12.81 6.80
N PRO A 79 -6.07 12.67 6.88
CA PRO A 79 -5.24 12.82 5.70
C PRO A 79 -5.75 11.88 4.61
N VAL A 80 -6.09 12.47 3.47
CA VAL A 80 -6.44 11.73 2.27
C VAL A 80 -5.18 10.99 1.77
N PRO A 81 -5.31 9.77 1.23
CA PRO A 81 -4.18 9.10 0.58
C PRO A 81 -3.58 10.02 -0.47
N ILE A 82 -2.25 9.99 -0.64
CA ILE A 82 -1.56 10.82 -1.66
C ILE A 82 -2.15 10.65 -3.07
N TRP A 83 -2.68 9.45 -3.36
CA TRP A 83 -3.39 9.16 -4.61
C TRP A 83 -4.63 10.05 -4.81
N ASP A 84 -5.39 10.26 -3.74
CA ASP A 84 -6.66 10.97 -3.73
C ASP A 84 -6.51 12.48 -3.59
N ASP A 85 -5.39 12.93 -3.04
CA ASP A 85 -5.16 14.35 -2.74
C ASP A 85 -4.97 15.16 -4.04
N PRO A 86 -5.94 16.02 -4.42
CA PRO A 86 -5.84 16.81 -5.64
C PRO A 86 -4.68 17.82 -5.61
N SER A 87 -4.25 18.22 -4.42
CA SER A 87 -3.20 19.23 -4.21
C SER A 87 -1.79 18.71 -4.55
N GLN A 88 -1.59 17.39 -4.60
CA GLN A 88 -0.28 16.76 -4.81
C GLN A 88 0.17 16.70 -6.28
N GLY A 89 -0.39 17.55 -7.15
CA GLY A 89 -0.05 17.64 -8.57
C GLY A 89 -0.87 16.70 -9.46
N GLY A 90 -0.37 16.42 -10.66
CA GLY A 90 -1.05 15.58 -11.66
C GLY A 90 -1.09 14.09 -11.31
N LEU A 91 -1.94 13.32 -12.01
CA LEU A 91 -2.17 11.89 -11.77
C LEU A 91 -0.86 11.06 -11.77
N LEU A 92 0.03 11.33 -12.72
CA LEU A 92 1.32 10.64 -12.80
C LEU A 92 2.23 10.96 -11.61
N VAL A 93 2.26 12.21 -11.15
CA VAL A 93 3.06 12.62 -9.99
C VAL A 93 2.57 11.88 -8.74
N ARG A 94 1.24 11.80 -8.55
CA ARG A 94 0.64 11.04 -7.45
C ARG A 94 0.94 9.55 -7.56
N PHE A 95 0.79 8.97 -8.75
CA PHE A 95 1.12 7.57 -9.02
C PHE A 95 2.56 7.25 -8.60
N PHE A 96 3.54 8.01 -9.11
CA PHE A 96 4.95 7.79 -8.79
C PHE A 96 5.26 8.06 -7.33
N ARG A 97 4.60 9.04 -6.70
CA ARG A 97 4.81 9.30 -5.27
C ARG A 97 4.28 8.17 -4.40
N VAL A 98 3.11 7.60 -4.72
CA VAL A 98 2.58 6.43 -3.99
C VAL A 98 3.50 5.24 -4.19
N CYS A 99 3.93 4.95 -5.42
CA CYS A 99 4.92 3.90 -5.70
C CYS A 99 6.23 4.11 -4.92
N TRP A 100 6.76 5.33 -4.93
CA TRP A 100 7.97 5.67 -4.16
C TRP A 100 7.80 5.42 -2.67
N MET A 101 6.69 5.87 -2.09
CA MET A 101 6.45 5.67 -0.67
C MET A 101 6.21 4.20 -0.32
N THR A 102 5.50 3.43 -1.14
CA THR A 102 5.29 2.00 -0.89
C THR A 102 6.58 1.19 -1.05
N TRP A 103 7.48 1.59 -1.95
CA TRP A 103 8.75 0.91 -2.16
C TRP A 103 9.80 1.23 -1.11
N PHE A 104 9.95 2.50 -0.74
CA PHE A 104 11.08 2.96 0.07
C PHE A 104 10.70 3.42 1.48
N ARG A 105 9.44 3.78 1.72
CA ARG A 105 8.94 4.27 3.02
C ARG A 105 7.61 3.60 3.41
N PRO A 106 7.51 2.27 3.38
CA PRO A 106 6.25 1.54 3.56
C PRO A 106 5.62 1.82 4.93
N THR A 107 6.44 1.88 5.98
CA THR A 107 5.97 2.19 7.35
C THR A 107 5.32 3.57 7.42
N GLU A 108 5.92 4.57 6.76
CA GLU A 108 5.42 5.93 6.75
C GLU A 108 4.11 6.04 5.95
N PHE A 109 4.07 5.40 4.79
CA PHE A 109 2.84 5.30 4.00
C PHE A 109 1.70 4.61 4.77
N ALA A 110 2.00 3.52 5.48
CA ALA A 110 1.03 2.82 6.31
C ALA A 110 0.49 3.69 7.47
N ARG A 111 1.29 4.60 8.02
CA ARG A 111 0.85 5.56 9.06
C ARG A 111 -0.07 6.63 8.50
N GLN A 112 0.24 7.14 7.30
CA GLN A 112 -0.52 8.22 6.67
C GLN A 112 -1.83 7.77 6.05
N MET A 113 -1.97 6.48 5.74
CA MET A 113 -3.20 5.94 5.17
C MET A 113 -4.39 6.14 6.13
N PRO A 114 -5.57 6.54 5.63
CA PRO A 114 -6.76 6.66 6.45
C PRO A 114 -7.28 5.28 6.91
N TRP A 115 -8.21 5.30 7.87
CA TRP A 115 -8.98 4.12 8.30
C TRP A 115 -10.11 3.80 7.35
N ARG A 116 -10.68 4.83 6.73
CA ARG A 116 -11.75 4.70 5.75
C ARG A 116 -11.14 4.85 4.37
N PHE A 117 -11.29 3.81 3.58
CA PHE A 117 -10.90 3.81 2.19
C PHE A 117 -12.12 4.11 1.32
N ASP A 118 -11.96 5.01 0.36
CA ASP A 118 -12.86 5.00 -0.78
C ASP A 118 -12.48 3.80 -1.67
N ALA A 119 -13.41 2.85 -1.79
CA ALA A 119 -13.24 1.65 -2.60
C ALA A 119 -12.95 1.99 -4.07
N ARG A 120 -13.54 3.07 -4.58
CA ARG A 120 -13.33 3.49 -5.98
C ARG A 120 -11.91 3.99 -6.19
N SER A 121 -11.42 4.80 -5.26
CA SER A 121 -10.04 5.27 -5.24
C SER A 121 -9.04 4.11 -5.22
N ALA A 122 -9.15 3.20 -4.26
CA ALA A 122 -8.22 2.08 -4.14
C ALA A 122 -8.24 1.19 -5.39
N LEU A 123 -9.43 0.92 -5.94
CA LEU A 123 -9.59 0.21 -7.21
C LEU A 123 -8.96 0.98 -8.38
N SER A 124 -9.09 2.30 -8.44
CA SER A 124 -8.52 3.11 -9.52
C SER A 124 -6.98 3.09 -9.51
N TYR A 125 -6.36 3.18 -8.32
CA TYR A 125 -4.91 3.02 -8.18
C TYR A 125 -4.47 1.62 -8.59
N TRP A 126 -5.17 0.60 -8.08
CA TRP A 126 -4.91 -0.80 -8.42
C TRP A 126 -4.94 -1.02 -9.94
N ILE A 127 -6.01 -0.63 -10.62
CA ILE A 127 -6.11 -0.74 -12.09
C ILE A 127 -4.95 -0.01 -12.77
N THR A 128 -4.61 1.20 -12.32
CA THR A 128 -3.51 2.00 -12.89
C THR A 128 -2.18 1.26 -12.80
N VAL A 129 -1.87 0.63 -11.66
CA VAL A 129 -0.67 -0.20 -11.51
C VAL A 129 -0.66 -1.35 -12.53
N ARG A 130 -1.79 -2.03 -12.76
CA ARG A 130 -1.85 -3.17 -13.69
C ARG A 130 -1.70 -2.72 -15.14
N ILE A 131 -2.29 -1.59 -15.51
CA ILE A 131 -2.06 -0.97 -16.82
C ILE A 131 -0.57 -0.64 -16.99
N ALA A 132 0.06 -0.02 -15.99
CA ALA A 132 1.50 0.28 -16.04
C ALA A 132 2.35 -0.99 -16.21
N VAL A 133 2.01 -2.07 -15.49
CA VAL A 133 2.66 -3.38 -15.61
C VAL A 133 2.53 -3.94 -17.03
N ILE A 134 1.32 -3.94 -17.60
CA ILE A 134 1.08 -4.40 -18.98
C ILE A 134 1.91 -3.57 -19.97
N LEU A 135 1.92 -2.24 -19.83
CA LEU A 135 2.68 -1.35 -20.71
C LEU A 135 4.19 -1.58 -20.62
N ILE A 136 4.74 -1.74 -19.41
CA ILE A 136 6.17 -2.01 -19.21
C ILE A 136 6.55 -3.36 -19.84
N THR A 137 5.73 -4.40 -19.61
CA THR A 137 5.99 -5.71 -20.21
C THR A 137 5.88 -5.67 -21.72
N LEU A 138 4.89 -4.98 -22.29
CA LEU A 138 4.73 -4.83 -23.73
C LEU A 138 5.92 -4.09 -24.36
N LEU A 139 6.36 -2.98 -23.76
CA LEU A 139 7.53 -2.23 -24.24
C LEU A 139 8.82 -3.06 -24.16
N GLY A 140 9.02 -3.79 -23.06
CA GLY A 140 10.15 -4.71 -22.93
C GLY A 140 10.12 -5.82 -23.98
N SER A 141 8.94 -6.34 -24.28
CA SER A 141 8.74 -7.37 -25.32
C SER A 141 9.10 -6.84 -26.70
N LEU A 142 8.60 -5.65 -27.06
CA LEU A 142 8.90 -5.00 -28.34
C LEU A 142 10.40 -4.70 -28.50
N ALA A 143 11.09 -4.37 -27.41
CA ALA A 143 12.53 -4.17 -27.42
C ALA A 143 13.34 -5.47 -27.57
N SER A 144 12.74 -6.63 -27.29
CA SER A 144 13.43 -7.93 -27.33
C SER A 144 13.39 -8.65 -28.68
N VAL A 145 12.47 -8.25 -29.56
CA VAL A 145 12.28 -8.95 -30.84
C VAL A 145 13.13 -8.30 -31.91
N ASP A 146 14.08 -9.06 -32.46
CA ASP A 146 14.73 -8.70 -33.72
C ASP A 146 13.66 -8.69 -34.83
N VAL A 147 13.46 -7.53 -35.45
CA VAL A 147 12.35 -7.22 -36.39
C VAL A 147 12.43 -8.02 -37.70
N THR A 148 13.40 -8.92 -37.86
CA THR A 148 13.70 -9.58 -39.12
C THR A 148 12.81 -10.79 -39.43
N ASP A 149 12.17 -11.42 -38.44
CA ASP A 149 11.27 -12.58 -38.66
C ASP A 149 9.86 -12.33 -38.10
N SER A 150 8.85 -12.33 -38.97
CA SER A 150 7.45 -12.10 -38.58
C SER A 150 6.87 -13.25 -37.73
N LEU A 151 7.35 -14.48 -37.93
CA LEU A 151 6.94 -15.66 -37.15
C LEU A 151 7.47 -15.61 -35.71
N SER A 152 8.72 -15.19 -35.51
CA SER A 152 9.31 -15.05 -34.17
C SER A 152 8.67 -13.91 -33.38
N LEU A 153 8.28 -12.82 -34.05
CA LEU A 153 7.50 -11.74 -33.46
C LEU A 153 6.14 -12.22 -32.93
N GLY A 154 5.40 -13.00 -33.73
CA GLY A 154 4.10 -13.52 -33.34
C GLY A 154 4.16 -14.46 -32.12
N ILE A 155 5.10 -15.41 -32.13
CA ILE A 155 5.30 -16.36 -31.03
C ILE A 155 5.78 -15.64 -29.77
N GLY A 156 6.73 -14.71 -29.91
CA GLY A 156 7.23 -13.90 -28.80
C GLY A 156 6.11 -13.12 -28.11
N LEU A 157 5.34 -12.34 -28.89
CA LEU A 157 4.21 -11.57 -28.35
C LEU A 157 3.17 -12.45 -27.64
N PHE A 158 2.87 -13.63 -28.17
CA PHE A 158 1.95 -14.58 -27.53
C PHE A 158 2.48 -15.06 -26.18
N ILE A 159 3.73 -15.50 -26.12
CA ILE A 159 4.40 -15.91 -24.88
C ILE A 159 4.36 -14.79 -23.84
N PHE A 160 4.67 -13.57 -24.24
CA PHE A 160 4.65 -12.41 -23.34
C PHE A 160 3.26 -12.06 -22.83
N ALA A 161 2.23 -12.17 -23.67
CA ALA A 161 0.85 -11.97 -23.26
C ALA A 161 0.43 -13.00 -22.21
N VAL A 162 0.77 -14.27 -22.40
CA VAL A 162 0.50 -15.36 -21.45
C VAL A 162 1.23 -15.11 -20.13
N ALA A 163 2.52 -14.79 -20.17
CA ALA A 163 3.31 -14.50 -18.97
C ALA A 163 2.79 -13.27 -18.20
N SER A 164 2.37 -12.21 -18.91
CA SER A 164 1.77 -11.01 -18.31
C SER A 164 0.45 -11.34 -17.62
N LEU A 165 -0.42 -12.10 -18.29
CA LEU A 165 -1.69 -12.53 -17.73
C LEU A 165 -1.49 -13.40 -16.48
N ALA A 166 -0.56 -14.35 -16.54
CA ALA A 166 -0.23 -15.20 -15.42
C ALA A 166 0.32 -14.40 -14.23
N THR A 167 1.18 -13.41 -14.48
CA THR A 167 1.70 -12.51 -13.44
C THR A 167 0.58 -11.70 -12.79
N ILE A 168 -0.35 -11.18 -13.58
CA ILE A 168 -1.52 -10.45 -13.07
C ILE A 168 -2.38 -11.37 -12.22
N ILE A 169 -2.77 -12.54 -12.73
CA ILE A 169 -3.61 -13.50 -12.00
C ILE A 169 -2.92 -13.94 -10.70
N GLY A 170 -1.63 -14.29 -10.77
CA GLY A 170 -0.84 -14.67 -9.60
C GLY A 170 -0.82 -13.56 -8.53
N SER A 171 -0.65 -12.31 -8.94
CA SER A 171 -0.73 -11.16 -8.03
C SER A 171 -2.09 -11.02 -7.38
N ILE A 172 -3.18 -11.19 -8.15
CA ILE A 172 -4.55 -11.08 -7.64
C ILE A 172 -4.80 -12.16 -6.58
N LEU A 173 -4.38 -13.39 -6.86
CA LEU A 173 -4.51 -14.51 -5.93
C LEU A 173 -3.70 -14.27 -4.65
N CYS A 174 -2.47 -13.75 -4.76
CA CYS A 174 -1.63 -13.47 -3.59
C CYS A 174 -2.17 -12.32 -2.74
N GLU A 175 -2.61 -11.22 -3.37
CA GLU A 175 -3.25 -10.09 -2.68
C GLU A 175 -4.57 -10.53 -2.01
N GLY A 176 -5.38 -11.33 -2.71
CA GLY A 176 -6.61 -11.89 -2.18
C GLY A 176 -6.37 -12.82 -1.00
N ALA A 177 -5.42 -13.75 -1.12
CA ALA A 177 -5.05 -14.67 -0.04
C ALA A 177 -4.55 -13.92 1.20
N LEU A 178 -3.70 -12.91 1.00
CA LEU A 178 -3.20 -12.09 2.10
C LEU A 178 -4.32 -11.23 2.72
N ALA A 179 -5.23 -10.69 1.92
CA ALA A 179 -6.38 -9.95 2.42
C ALA A 179 -7.30 -10.83 3.28
N VAL A 180 -7.57 -12.06 2.83
CA VAL A 180 -8.38 -13.05 3.57
C VAL A 180 -7.67 -13.46 4.87
N LEU A 181 -6.36 -13.75 4.80
CA LEU A 181 -5.55 -14.10 5.96
C LEU A 181 -5.58 -12.97 7.01
N LEU A 182 -5.36 -11.73 6.58
CA LEU A 182 -5.42 -10.57 7.46
C LEU A 182 -6.83 -10.35 8.03
N GLY A 183 -7.87 -10.46 7.20
CA GLY A 183 -9.26 -10.29 7.64
C GLY A 183 -9.71 -11.34 8.65
N GLY A 184 -9.23 -12.59 8.52
CA GLY A 184 -9.57 -13.67 9.44
C GLY A 184 -8.75 -13.67 10.73
N MET A 185 -7.47 -13.33 10.65
CA MET A 185 -6.54 -13.51 11.78
C MET A 185 -6.31 -12.25 12.59
N VAL A 186 -6.54 -11.08 11.99
CA VAL A 186 -6.05 -9.82 12.52
C VAL A 186 -7.18 -8.79 12.63
N ARG A 187 -7.44 -8.35 13.87
CA ARG A 187 -8.33 -7.22 14.13
C ARG A 187 -7.58 -5.91 13.87
N ASN A 188 -8.21 -5.02 13.11
CA ASN A 188 -7.71 -3.66 12.88
C ASN A 188 -7.64 -2.89 14.21
N ARG A 189 -6.48 -2.30 14.51
CA ARG A 189 -6.18 -1.65 15.79
C ARG A 189 -6.90 -0.31 16.01
N LEU A 190 -7.29 0.34 14.93
CA LEU A 190 -7.40 1.81 14.88
C LEU A 190 -8.71 2.30 14.27
N ALA A 191 -9.66 1.40 14.01
CA ALA A 191 -10.95 1.78 13.48
C ALA A 191 -11.93 2.07 14.65
N PRO A 192 -12.55 3.27 14.73
CA PRO A 192 -13.59 3.56 15.69
C PRO A 192 -14.70 2.49 15.64
N HIS A 193 -15.30 2.15 16.79
CA HIS A 193 -16.38 1.13 16.86
C HIS A 193 -17.58 1.44 15.93
N SER A 194 -17.75 2.70 15.52
CA SER A 194 -18.79 3.15 14.60
C SER A 194 -18.43 3.03 13.11
N THR A 195 -17.28 2.45 12.75
CA THR A 195 -16.87 2.34 11.35
C THR A 195 -17.53 1.15 10.64
N PRO A 196 -18.06 1.35 9.41
CA PRO A 196 -18.70 0.28 8.67
C PRO A 196 -17.70 -0.81 8.27
N PRO A 197 -18.11 -2.09 8.20
CA PRO A 197 -17.20 -3.22 7.96
C PRO A 197 -16.46 -3.16 6.62
N THR A 198 -17.01 -2.47 5.62
CA THR A 198 -16.33 -2.22 4.33
C THR A 198 -15.08 -1.36 4.46
N SER A 199 -15.01 -0.47 5.45
CA SER A 199 -13.81 0.33 5.74
C SER A 199 -12.65 -0.48 6.33
N LEU A 200 -12.90 -1.73 6.74
CA LEU A 200 -11.91 -2.63 7.33
C LEU A 200 -11.22 -3.55 6.32
N SER A 201 -11.54 -3.43 5.03
CA SER A 201 -11.01 -4.34 4.02
C SER A 201 -9.50 -4.16 3.85
N TRP A 202 -8.75 -5.13 4.36
CA TRP A 202 -7.29 -5.26 4.14
C TRP A 202 -6.93 -5.27 2.66
N TRP A 203 -7.87 -5.66 1.80
CA TRP A 203 -7.71 -5.61 0.36
C TRP A 203 -7.36 -4.20 -0.13
N TYR A 204 -8.05 -3.15 0.34
CA TYR A 204 -7.77 -1.78 -0.10
C TYR A 204 -6.36 -1.33 0.26
N MET A 205 -5.90 -1.66 1.47
CA MET A 205 -4.52 -1.38 1.85
C MET A 205 -3.55 -2.11 0.92
N LEU A 206 -3.75 -3.41 0.69
CA LEU A 206 -2.89 -4.22 -0.18
C LEU A 206 -2.91 -3.73 -1.64
N SER A 207 -4.04 -3.23 -2.13
CA SER A 207 -4.15 -2.62 -3.46
C SER A 207 -3.17 -1.48 -3.66
N TYR A 208 -2.89 -0.69 -2.62
CA TYR A 208 -1.89 0.37 -2.69
C TYR A 208 -0.44 -0.14 -2.66
N TYR A 209 -0.20 -1.28 -2.01
CA TYR A 209 1.12 -1.94 -2.05
C TYR A 209 1.38 -2.68 -3.35
N SER A 210 0.36 -2.86 -4.18
CA SER A 210 0.43 -3.56 -5.46
C SER A 210 1.43 -2.98 -6.47
N GLY A 211 1.93 -1.76 -6.24
CA GLY A 211 3.02 -1.15 -6.99
C GLY A 211 4.30 -1.99 -7.03
N PHE A 212 4.47 -2.98 -6.14
CA PHE A 212 5.58 -3.95 -6.22
C PHE A 212 5.62 -4.69 -7.58
N LEU A 213 4.48 -4.88 -8.23
CA LEU A 213 4.45 -5.54 -9.54
C LEU A 213 5.28 -4.80 -10.59
N ILE A 214 5.40 -3.48 -10.49
CA ILE A 214 6.22 -2.68 -11.40
C ILE A 214 7.69 -3.04 -11.21
N LEU A 215 8.14 -3.22 -9.97
CA LEU A 215 9.49 -3.70 -9.67
C LEU A 215 9.69 -5.16 -10.12
N THR A 216 8.61 -5.95 -10.15
CA THR A 216 8.63 -7.32 -10.67
C THR A 216 8.86 -7.34 -12.17
N VAL A 217 8.05 -6.60 -12.93
CA VAL A 217 8.14 -6.63 -14.40
C VAL A 217 9.29 -5.79 -14.95
N SER A 218 9.80 -4.81 -14.18
CA SER A 218 10.99 -4.04 -14.59
C SER A 218 12.27 -4.87 -14.65
N TYR A 219 12.30 -6.08 -14.07
CA TYR A 219 13.40 -7.01 -14.26
C TYR A 219 13.60 -7.40 -15.73
N LEU A 220 12.52 -7.47 -16.52
CA LEU A 220 12.56 -7.89 -17.91
C LEU A 220 13.40 -6.93 -18.79
N PRO A 221 13.14 -5.61 -18.84
CA PRO A 221 14.00 -4.70 -19.59
C PRO A 221 15.43 -4.65 -19.05
N VAL A 222 15.64 -4.81 -17.73
CA VAL A 222 17.00 -4.89 -17.16
C VAL A 222 17.73 -6.14 -17.68
N ARG A 223 17.06 -7.29 -17.74
CA ARG A 223 17.63 -8.52 -18.30
C ARG A 223 17.97 -8.35 -19.78
N LEU A 224 17.10 -7.72 -20.56
CA LEU A 224 17.36 -7.45 -21.98
C LEU A 224 18.56 -6.53 -22.17
N LEU A 225 18.66 -5.48 -21.35
CA LEU A 225 19.82 -4.58 -21.35
C LEU A 225 21.12 -5.34 -21.01
N ILE A 226 21.08 -6.20 -19.98
CA ILE A 226 22.23 -7.05 -19.62
C ILE A 226 22.62 -7.96 -20.79
N GLY A 227 21.67 -8.59 -21.47
CA GLY A 227 21.95 -9.44 -22.63
C GLY A 227 22.53 -8.66 -23.81
N TRP A 228 22.01 -7.46 -24.06
CA TRP A 228 22.53 -6.57 -25.09
C TRP A 228 23.97 -6.13 -24.80
N VAL A 229 24.28 -5.77 -23.55
CA VAL A 229 25.64 -5.34 -23.15
C VAL A 229 26.62 -6.50 -23.08
N ALA A 230 26.22 -7.66 -22.55
CA ALA A 230 27.10 -8.80 -22.33
C ALA A 230 27.40 -9.63 -23.60
N GLY A 231 26.60 -9.45 -24.65
CA GLY A 231 26.63 -10.26 -25.87
C GLY A 231 26.38 -11.75 -25.60
N GLN A 232 26.54 -12.59 -26.64
CA GLN A 232 26.47 -14.06 -26.51
C GLN A 232 27.75 -14.68 -25.92
N SER A 233 28.35 -14.04 -24.91
CA SER A 233 29.53 -14.61 -24.25
C SER A 233 29.14 -15.83 -23.39
N ALA A 234 30.08 -16.76 -23.18
CA ALA A 234 29.87 -17.93 -22.32
C ALA A 234 29.44 -17.57 -20.87
N GLY A 235 29.67 -16.32 -20.45
CA GLY A 235 29.23 -15.78 -19.15
C GLY A 235 27.77 -15.30 -19.10
N TYR A 236 27.08 -15.16 -20.24
CA TYR A 236 25.72 -14.59 -20.27
C TYR A 236 24.74 -15.39 -19.41
N GLN A 237 24.75 -16.72 -19.52
CA GLN A 237 23.87 -17.58 -18.73
C GLN A 237 24.11 -17.40 -17.23
N PHE A 238 25.38 -17.36 -16.81
CA PHE A 238 25.73 -17.14 -15.40
C PHE A 238 25.23 -15.79 -14.88
N ILE A 239 25.36 -14.72 -15.68
CA ILE A 239 24.87 -13.38 -15.31
C ILE A 239 23.34 -13.38 -15.19
N VAL A 240 22.63 -14.00 -16.13
CA VAL A 240 21.15 -14.08 -16.11
C VAL A 240 20.63 -14.86 -14.91
N TYR A 241 21.22 -16.02 -14.60
CA TYR A 241 20.81 -16.79 -13.42
C TYR A 241 21.12 -16.04 -12.13
N SER A 242 22.29 -15.40 -12.05
CA SER A 242 22.68 -14.62 -10.87
C SER A 242 21.77 -13.41 -10.65
N SER A 243 21.44 -12.67 -11.72
CA SER A 243 20.51 -11.53 -11.64
C SER A 243 19.10 -11.98 -11.28
N MET A 244 18.67 -13.16 -11.75
CA MET A 244 17.37 -13.74 -11.41
C MET A 244 17.30 -14.12 -9.93
N CYS A 245 18.30 -14.83 -9.42
CA CYS A 245 18.39 -15.16 -7.99
C CYS A 245 18.40 -13.89 -7.13
N GLY A 246 19.19 -12.89 -7.52
CA GLY A 246 19.22 -11.59 -6.83
C GLY A 246 17.85 -10.89 -6.83
N TRP A 247 17.13 -10.95 -7.94
CA TRP A 247 15.79 -10.38 -8.06
C TRP A 247 14.76 -11.13 -7.19
N ILE A 248 14.78 -12.46 -7.18
CA ILE A 248 13.91 -13.29 -6.31
C ILE A 248 14.14 -12.95 -4.84
N VAL A 249 15.40 -12.93 -4.40
CA VAL A 249 15.77 -12.55 -3.04
C VAL A 249 15.34 -11.13 -2.72
N GLY A 250 15.55 -10.19 -3.66
CA GLY A 250 15.09 -8.81 -3.53
C GLY A 250 13.58 -8.69 -3.32
N MET A 251 12.79 -9.47 -4.07
CA MET A 251 11.33 -9.50 -3.92
C MET A 251 10.88 -10.10 -2.58
N LEU A 252 11.49 -11.19 -2.15
CA LEU A 252 11.19 -11.81 -0.86
C LEU A 252 11.52 -10.86 0.30
N LEU A 253 12.68 -10.18 0.22
CA LEU A 253 13.08 -9.16 1.19
C LEU A 253 12.14 -7.96 1.13
N TRP A 254 11.72 -7.52 -0.05
CA TRP A 254 10.78 -6.42 -0.19
C TRP A 254 9.44 -6.75 0.46
N TRP A 255 8.86 -7.93 0.17
CA TRP A 255 7.61 -8.39 0.80
C TRP A 255 7.74 -8.45 2.32
N SER A 256 8.83 -9.08 2.80
CA SER A 256 9.07 -9.24 4.24
C SER A 256 9.34 -7.90 4.93
N LEU A 257 10.06 -6.96 4.33
CA LEU A 257 10.36 -5.70 4.99
C LEU A 257 9.25 -4.66 4.84
N CYS A 258 8.55 -4.63 3.70
CA CYS A 258 7.58 -3.58 3.41
C CYS A 258 6.20 -3.92 3.93
N ILE A 259 5.66 -5.07 3.55
CA ILE A 259 4.30 -5.47 3.91
C ILE A 259 4.23 -5.81 5.40
N GLU A 260 5.21 -6.55 5.93
CA GLU A 260 5.25 -6.90 7.36
C GLU A 260 5.29 -5.66 8.26
N ARG A 261 6.15 -4.68 7.94
CA ARG A 261 6.25 -3.44 8.70
C ARG A 261 5.00 -2.58 8.55
N ALA A 262 4.42 -2.51 7.35
CA ALA A 262 3.19 -1.79 7.11
C ALA A 262 2.01 -2.36 7.94
N ILE A 263 1.88 -3.69 7.97
CA ILE A 263 0.88 -4.38 8.80
C ILE A 263 1.18 -4.16 10.29
N GLY A 264 2.44 -4.29 10.70
CA GLY A 264 2.84 -4.14 12.12
C GLY A 264 2.55 -2.76 12.73
N VAL A 265 2.46 -1.72 11.90
CA VAL A 265 2.01 -0.38 12.33
C VAL A 265 0.50 -0.35 12.60
N ARG A 266 -0.29 -1.11 11.85
CA ARG A 266 -1.77 -1.06 11.87
C ARG A 266 -2.42 -2.07 12.79
N VAL A 267 -1.63 -2.98 13.34
CA VAL A 267 -2.10 -4.17 14.05
C VAL A 267 -1.52 -4.21 15.47
N PRO A 268 -2.30 -4.58 16.50
CA PRO A 268 -1.71 -4.83 17.81
C PRO A 268 -0.69 -5.96 17.78
N GLN A 269 0.42 -5.76 18.50
CA GLN A 269 1.43 -6.81 18.64
C GLN A 269 0.81 -8.01 19.37
N GLY A 270 0.96 -9.21 18.80
CA GLY A 270 0.35 -10.43 19.33
C GLY A 270 0.72 -11.67 18.52
N GLY A 271 0.30 -12.85 19.01
CA GLY A 271 0.59 -14.13 18.37
C GLY A 271 0.04 -14.23 16.94
N ASN A 272 -1.18 -13.75 16.70
CA ASN A 272 -1.80 -13.78 15.38
C ASN A 272 -1.03 -12.93 14.36
N LEU A 273 -0.56 -11.74 14.77
CA LEU A 273 0.28 -10.91 13.89
C LEU A 273 1.55 -11.66 13.50
N ARG A 274 2.25 -12.25 14.48
CA ARG A 274 3.47 -13.05 14.22
C ARG A 274 3.20 -14.20 13.26
N LEU A 275 2.06 -14.88 13.40
CA LEU A 275 1.67 -15.96 12.49
C LEU A 275 1.47 -15.44 11.06
N VAL A 276 0.71 -14.34 10.90
CA VAL A 276 0.52 -13.72 9.58
C VAL A 276 1.85 -13.28 8.98
N GLN A 277 2.71 -12.64 9.77
CA GLN A 277 4.04 -12.22 9.34
C GLN A 277 4.90 -13.41 8.87
N ALA A 278 4.80 -14.57 9.51
CA ALA A 278 5.47 -15.80 9.07
C ALA A 278 4.93 -16.35 7.73
N PHE A 279 3.65 -16.09 7.39
CA PHE A 279 3.07 -16.50 6.11
C PHE A 279 3.39 -15.56 4.95
N ILE A 280 3.69 -14.28 5.20
CA ILE A 280 4.06 -13.30 4.15
C ILE A 280 5.17 -13.81 3.22
N PRO A 281 6.34 -14.30 3.70
CA PRO A 281 7.38 -14.78 2.81
C PRO A 281 6.97 -16.05 2.04
N VAL A 282 6.09 -16.89 2.59
CA VAL A 282 5.56 -18.07 1.89
C VAL A 282 4.65 -17.66 0.73
N ILE A 283 3.76 -16.69 0.95
CA ILE A 283 2.91 -16.14 -0.11
C ILE A 283 3.76 -15.44 -1.17
N ALA A 284 4.78 -14.68 -0.76
CA ALA A 284 5.71 -14.03 -1.67
C ALA A 284 6.47 -15.05 -2.53
N LEU A 285 6.96 -16.13 -1.92
CA LEU A 285 7.65 -17.21 -2.62
C LEU A 285 6.71 -17.91 -3.61
N ALA A 286 5.46 -18.19 -3.22
CA ALA A 286 4.46 -18.76 -4.12
C ALA A 286 4.19 -17.85 -5.33
N SER A 287 4.07 -16.53 -5.11
CA SER A 287 3.89 -15.53 -6.18
C SER A 287 5.05 -15.57 -7.17
N VAL A 288 6.28 -15.54 -6.67
CA VAL A 288 7.49 -15.59 -7.49
C VAL A 288 7.62 -16.93 -8.21
N ALA A 289 7.32 -18.05 -7.55
CA ALA A 289 7.38 -19.38 -8.14
C ALA A 289 6.36 -19.54 -9.28
N ILE A 290 5.13 -19.02 -9.12
CA ILE A 290 4.13 -19.01 -10.19
C ILE A 290 4.64 -18.21 -11.40
N GLY A 291 5.17 -17.01 -11.17
CA GLY A 291 5.77 -16.20 -12.25
C GLY A 291 6.93 -16.93 -12.95
N TRP A 292 7.78 -17.61 -12.18
CA TRP A 292 8.91 -18.37 -12.70
C TRP A 292 8.49 -19.61 -13.51
N LEU A 293 7.60 -20.43 -12.99
CA LEU A 293 7.09 -21.62 -13.70
C LEU A 293 6.45 -21.25 -15.03
N MET A 294 5.73 -20.13 -15.07
CA MET A 294 5.13 -19.61 -16.30
C MET A 294 6.20 -19.14 -17.29
N ALA A 295 7.23 -18.43 -16.82
CA ALA A 295 8.34 -18.02 -17.68
C ALA A 295 9.14 -19.22 -18.22
N CYS A 296 9.43 -20.22 -17.38
CA CYS A 296 10.14 -21.44 -17.79
C CYS A 296 9.31 -22.30 -18.74
N GLY A 297 8.01 -22.46 -18.51
CA GLY A 297 7.13 -23.20 -19.40
C GLY A 297 7.06 -22.58 -20.80
N CYS A 298 7.15 -21.26 -20.91
CA CYS A 298 7.22 -20.59 -22.20
C CYS A 298 8.59 -20.66 -22.89
N CYS A 299 9.69 -20.84 -22.14
CA CYS A 299 11.03 -20.97 -22.69
C CYS A 299 11.45 -22.42 -22.96
N GLY A 300 10.67 -23.41 -22.51
CA GLY A 300 11.03 -24.82 -22.42
C GLY A 300 11.32 -25.55 -23.75
N ASP A 301 10.97 -24.97 -24.90
CA ASP A 301 11.12 -25.65 -26.20
C ASP A 301 12.14 -24.99 -27.15
N PHE A 302 12.90 -23.97 -26.72
CA PHE A 302 13.90 -23.30 -27.59
C PHE A 302 15.37 -23.61 -27.27
N VAL A 303 15.64 -24.55 -26.35
CA VAL A 303 16.99 -25.06 -26.07
C VAL A 303 16.99 -26.58 -26.13
N LEU A 304 16.70 -27.11 -27.31
CA LEU A 304 17.28 -28.40 -27.71
C LEU A 304 18.38 -28.09 -28.74
N PRO A 305 19.60 -28.64 -28.57
CA PRO A 305 20.73 -28.39 -29.47
C PRO A 305 20.48 -28.90 -30.89
#